data_AF-A0AA37RT74-F1
#
_entry.id   AF-A0AA37RT74-F1
#
_cell.length_a   1.000
_cell.length_b   1.000
_cell.length_c   1.000
_cell.angle_alpha   90.00
_cell.angle_beta   90.00
_cell.angle_gamma   90.00
#
_symmetry.space_group_name_H-M   'P 1'
#
loop_
_entity.id
_entity.type
_entity.pdbx_description
1 polymer ?
#
loop_
_entity_poly.entity_id
_entity_poly.type
_entity_poly.pdbx_seq_one_letter_code
_entity_poly.pdbx_strand_id
1 'polypeptide(L)'
;MVGAGRTGIYGHSRACAWAIGDGVVGASSTAGRRWAWQTRAWSHGEREPAAVLYQTAIFTASEAAVVLGGVHVDADDILAVDFGQWDLDR
;
A
#
# COMPACT_ATOMS: atom_id res chain seq x y z
N MET A 1 6.99 0.50 21.58
CA MET A 1 6.07 0.76 20.43
C MET A 1 6.88 1.33 19.27
N VAL A 2 6.49 1.06 18.02
CA VAL A 2 7.21 1.51 16.80
C VAL A 2 6.98 2.99 16.42
N GLY A 3 5.91 3.61 16.93
CA GLY A 3 5.60 5.03 16.73
C GLY A 3 4.92 5.34 15.39
N ALA A 4 4.03 6.33 15.37
CA ALA A 4 3.19 6.65 14.20
C ALA A 4 4.00 6.91 12.92
N GLY A 5 5.19 7.53 13.02
CA GLY A 5 6.07 7.76 11.87
C GLY A 5 6.59 6.48 11.19
N ARG A 6 6.48 5.33 11.86
CA ARG A 6 6.85 4.00 11.33
C ARG A 6 5.64 3.07 11.18
N THR A 7 4.43 3.56 11.45
CA THR A 7 3.19 2.79 11.29
C THR A 7 2.67 2.98 9.86
N GLY A 8 2.51 1.86 9.14
CA GLY A 8 1.78 1.80 7.88
C GLY A 8 0.48 1.01 8.02
N ILE A 9 -0.41 1.14 7.03
CA ILE A 9 -1.65 0.37 6.90
C ILE A 9 -1.70 -0.33 5.55
N TYR A 10 -2.17 -1.58 5.55
CA TYR A 10 -2.63 -2.27 4.36
C TYR A 10 -4.14 -2.49 4.45
N GLY A 11 -4.89 -2.18 3.39
CA GLY A 11 -6.34 -2.37 3.40
C GLY A 11 -7.09 -1.84 2.19
N HIS A 12 -8.42 -1.87 2.26
CA HIS A 12 -9.27 -1.23 1.27
C HIS A 12 -9.17 0.31 1.31
N SER A 13 -9.57 0.96 0.22
CA SER A 13 -9.55 2.42 0.05
C SER A 13 -10.06 3.20 1.28
N ARG A 14 -11.20 2.80 1.85
CA ARG A 14 -11.80 3.50 3.00
C ARG A 14 -11.00 3.36 4.30
N ALA A 15 -10.43 2.19 4.59
CA ALA A 15 -9.57 2.03 5.77
C ALA A 15 -8.32 2.89 5.67
N CYS A 16 -7.71 2.95 4.49
CA CYS A 16 -6.59 3.84 4.23
C CYS A 16 -7.00 5.30 4.46
N ALA A 17 -8.12 5.75 3.87
CA ALA A 17 -8.62 7.10 4.03
C ALA A 17 -8.90 7.47 5.51
N TRP A 18 -9.53 6.58 6.27
CA TRP A 18 -9.79 6.80 7.70
C TRP A 18 -8.50 6.89 8.51
N ALA A 19 -7.57 5.95 8.31
CA ALA A 19 -6.31 5.95 9.04
C ALA A 19 -5.45 7.20 8.74
N ILE A 20 -5.51 7.69 7.50
CA ILE A 20 -4.87 8.94 7.08
C ILE A 20 -5.53 10.14 7.74
N GLY A 21 -6.86 10.21 7.71
CA GLY A 21 -7.67 11.28 8.30
C GLY A 21 -7.50 11.37 9.83
N ASP A 22 -7.43 10.23 10.51
CA ASP A 22 -7.24 10.14 11.95
C ASP A 22 -5.77 10.32 12.39
N GLY A 23 -4.84 10.42 11.43
CA GLY A 23 -3.43 10.66 11.73
C GLY A 23 -2.68 9.48 12.36
N VAL A 24 -3.20 8.25 12.22
CA VAL A 24 -2.63 7.05 12.87
C VAL A 24 -1.57 6.32 12.02
N VAL A 25 -1.33 6.79 10.80
CA VAL A 25 -0.26 6.30 9.90
C VAL A 25 0.77 7.39 9.63
N GLY A 26 2.02 7.00 9.39
CA GLY A 26 3.08 7.93 9.08
C GLY A 26 2.97 8.56 7.69
N ALA A 27 3.94 9.41 7.37
CA ALA A 27 4.01 10.16 6.13
C ALA A 27 5.27 9.78 5.35
N SER A 28 5.12 9.76 4.03
CA SER A 28 6.24 9.65 3.09
C SER A 28 6.91 11.01 2.95
N SER A 29 8.21 11.02 2.62
CA SER A 29 8.88 12.26 2.16
C SER A 29 8.39 12.71 0.78
N THR A 30 7.72 11.85 0.01
CA THR A 30 7.01 12.24 -1.21
C THR A 30 5.75 13.04 -0.85
N ALA A 31 5.64 14.27 -1.37
CA ALA A 31 4.54 15.17 -1.05
C ALA A 31 3.16 14.55 -1.32
N GLY A 32 2.24 14.69 -0.36
CA GLY A 32 0.87 14.18 -0.45
C GLY A 32 0.73 12.66 -0.26
N ARG A 33 1.82 11.94 0.05
CA ARG A 33 1.81 10.48 0.25
C ARG A 33 1.88 10.09 1.72
N ARG A 34 1.24 8.97 2.06
CA ARG A 34 1.15 8.42 3.42
C ARG A 34 1.50 6.94 3.39
N TRP A 35 1.90 6.37 4.53
CA TRP A 35 2.19 4.93 4.67
C TRP A 35 0.92 4.06 4.56
N ALA A 36 0.27 4.12 3.41
CA ALA A 36 -0.90 3.35 3.05
C ALA A 36 -0.57 2.51 1.82
N TRP A 37 -0.88 1.22 1.93
CA TRP A 37 -0.81 0.22 0.88
C TRP A 37 -2.24 -0.24 0.62
N GLN A 38 -2.82 0.20 -0.50
CA GLN A 38 -4.20 -0.16 -0.82
C GLN A 38 -4.22 -1.48 -1.64
N THR A 39 -5.21 -2.34 -1.41
CA THR A 39 -5.50 -3.45 -2.34
C THR A 39 -6.70 -3.22 -3.23
N ARG A 40 -6.65 -3.71 -4.48
CA ARG A 40 -7.80 -3.76 -5.39
C ARG A 40 -8.91 -4.70 -4.93
N ALA A 41 -8.56 -5.81 -4.28
CA ALA A 41 -9.44 -6.97 -4.06
C ALA A 41 -10.82 -6.63 -3.45
N TRP A 42 -10.83 -5.68 -2.53
CA TRP A 42 -12.04 -5.26 -1.81
C TRP A 42 -12.15 -3.73 -1.70
N SER A 43 -11.62 -3.01 -2.69
CA SER A 43 -11.74 -1.55 -2.78
C SER A 43 -12.88 -1.07 -3.66
N HIS A 44 -13.65 -1.99 -4.26
CA HIS A 44 -14.81 -1.66 -5.11
C HIS A 44 -14.52 -0.67 -6.26
N GLY A 45 -13.30 -0.71 -6.81
CA GLY A 45 -12.87 0.18 -7.89
C GLY A 45 -12.34 1.55 -7.44
N GLU A 46 -12.46 1.89 -6.15
CA GLU A 46 -12.01 3.18 -5.60
C GLU A 46 -10.49 3.21 -5.38
N ARG A 47 -9.88 4.41 -5.40
CA ARG A 47 -8.47 4.63 -5.02
C ARG A 47 -8.30 5.74 -4.00
N GLU A 48 -7.53 5.43 -2.95
CA GLU A 48 -6.90 6.37 -2.04
C GLU A 48 -5.68 7.03 -2.71
N PRO A 49 -5.76 8.31 -3.10
CA PRO A 49 -4.69 9.01 -3.83
C PRO A 49 -3.41 9.19 -3.02
N ALA A 50 -3.46 9.16 -1.69
CA ALA A 50 -2.28 9.33 -0.83
C ALA A 50 -1.51 8.02 -0.57
N ALA A 51 -2.00 6.85 -1.02
CA ALA A 51 -1.31 5.58 -0.83
C ALA A 51 0.06 5.55 -1.54
N VAL A 52 1.08 4.96 -0.91
CA VAL A 52 2.42 4.76 -1.49
C VAL A 52 2.54 3.48 -2.31
N LEU A 53 1.69 2.49 -2.04
CA LEU A 53 1.65 1.19 -2.72
C LEU A 53 0.22 0.82 -3.12
N TYR A 54 0.07 0.07 -4.20
CA TYR A 54 -1.21 -0.46 -4.65
C TYR A 54 -1.13 -1.89 -5.15
N GLN A 55 -1.81 -2.82 -4.47
CA GLN A 55 -1.93 -4.21 -4.90
C GLN A 55 -2.89 -4.32 -6.08
N THR A 56 -2.30 -4.55 -7.26
CA THR A 56 -2.98 -4.46 -8.56
C THR A 56 -3.41 -5.83 -9.08
N ALA A 57 -2.60 -6.86 -8.81
CA ALA A 57 -2.90 -8.26 -9.13
C ALA A 57 -2.84 -9.09 -7.84
N ILE A 58 -3.91 -9.85 -7.59
CA ILE A 58 -4.08 -10.70 -6.41
C ILE A 58 -4.26 -12.13 -6.87
N PHE A 59 -3.47 -13.06 -6.34
CA PHE A 59 -3.70 -14.47 -6.59
C PHE A 59 -4.99 -14.91 -5.90
N THR A 60 -5.90 -15.46 -6.68
CA THR A 60 -7.11 -16.11 -6.16
C THR A 60 -7.20 -17.52 -6.72
N ALA A 61 -8.04 -18.37 -6.12
CA ALA A 61 -8.26 -19.72 -6.64
C ALA A 61 -8.77 -19.72 -8.09
N SER A 62 -9.39 -18.62 -8.54
CA SER A 62 -9.95 -18.45 -9.89
C SER A 62 -9.08 -17.61 -10.84
N GLU A 63 -8.06 -16.91 -10.33
CA GLU A 63 -7.26 -15.97 -11.11
C GLU A 63 -5.79 -16.06 -10.66
N ALA A 64 -4.94 -16.54 -11.55
CA ALA A 64 -3.51 -16.53 -11.31
C ALA A 64 -2.98 -15.09 -11.45
N ALA A 65 -2.38 -14.53 -10.40
CA ALA A 65 -1.70 -13.24 -10.49
C ALA A 65 -0.39 -13.38 -11.28
N VAL A 66 0.73 -13.67 -10.60
CA VAL A 66 2.03 -13.89 -11.22
C VAL A 66 2.68 -15.13 -10.61
N VAL A 67 3.39 -15.93 -11.41
CA VAL A 67 4.20 -17.06 -10.93
C VAL A 67 5.68 -16.74 -11.14
N LEU A 68 6.44 -16.62 -10.06
CA LEU A 68 7.89 -16.40 -10.07
C LEU A 68 8.59 -17.57 -9.38
N GLY A 69 9.49 -18.26 -10.09
CA GLY A 69 10.21 -19.40 -9.52
C GLY A 69 9.30 -20.55 -9.03
N GLY A 70 8.10 -20.68 -9.60
CA GLY A 70 7.10 -21.68 -9.18
C GLY A 70 6.22 -21.25 -7.99
N VAL A 71 6.37 -20.01 -7.51
CA VAL A 71 5.58 -19.45 -6.39
C VAL A 71 4.58 -18.44 -6.93
N HIS A 72 3.33 -18.54 -6.47
CA HIS A 72 2.31 -17.52 -6.73
C HIS A 72 2.61 -16.26 -5.91
N VAL A 73 2.68 -15.12 -6.58
CA VAL A 73 2.93 -13.82 -5.96
C VAL A 73 1.85 -12.83 -6.39
N ASP A 74 1.48 -11.96 -5.45
CA ASP A 74 0.72 -10.76 -5.74
C ASP A 74 1.65 -9.71 -6.37
N ALA A 75 1.09 -8.75 -7.11
CA ALA A 75 1.83 -7.66 -7.70
C ALA A 75 1.35 -6.31 -7.15
N ASP A 76 2.32 -5.46 -6.80
CA ASP A 76 2.10 -4.14 -6.24
C ASP A 76 2.76 -3.06 -7.09
N ASP A 77 2.01 -2.01 -7.40
CA ASP A 77 2.52 -0.81 -8.05
C ASP A 77 3.11 0.15 -7.00
N ILE A 78 4.30 0.67 -7.30
CA ILE A 78 4.97 1.71 -6.51
C ILE A 78 4.46 3.08 -6.95
N LEU A 79 3.92 3.88 -6.03
CA LEU A 79 3.26 5.14 -6.33
C LEU A 79 3.98 6.38 -5.78
N ALA A 80 5.04 6.16 -5.01
CA ALA A 80 5.87 7.21 -4.42
C ALA A 80 7.36 6.82 -4.53
N VAL A 81 8.24 7.81 -4.60
CA VAL A 81 9.71 7.58 -4.56
C VAL A 81 10.09 7.01 -3.19
N ASP A 82 9.49 7.56 -2.14
CA ASP A 82 9.61 7.07 -0.79
C ASP A 82 8.35 6.28 -0.41
N PHE A 83 8.42 4.96 -0.50
CA PHE A 83 7.30 4.06 -0.22
C PHE A 83 7.50 3.23 1.05
N GLY A 84 8.52 3.57 1.85
CA GLY A 84 8.87 2.86 3.08
C GLY A 84 9.92 1.77 2.87
N GLN A 85 10.66 1.80 1.76
CA GLN A 85 11.84 0.98 1.57
C GLN A 85 12.84 1.18 2.71
N TRP A 86 13.62 0.13 2.98
CA TRP A 86 14.57 0.12 4.09
C TRP A 86 15.72 1.09 3.88
N ASP A 87 16.17 1.21 2.64
CA ASP A 87 17.28 2.05 2.25
C ASP A 87 16.81 3.14 1.29
N LEU A 88 16.96 4.38 1.73
CA LEU A 88 16.71 5.60 0.97
C LEU A 88 17.48 6.70 1.69
N ASP A 89 18.35 7.43 0.98
CA ASP A 89 18.93 8.65 1.51
C ASP A 89 17.81 9.70 1.66
N ARG A 90 17.49 10.03 2.92
CA ARG A 90 16.40 10.93 3.33
C ARG A 90 16.92 12.12 4.11
#